data_AF-A0A558GHH0-F1
#
_entry.id   AF-A0A558GHH0-F1
#
_cell.length_a   1.000
_cell.length_b   1.000
_cell.length_c   1.000
_cell.angle_alpha   90.00
_cell.angle_beta   90.00
_cell.angle_gamma   90.00
#
_symmetry.space_group_name_H-M   'P 1'
#
loop_
_entity.id
_entity.type
_entity.pdbx_description
1 polymer ?
#
loop_
_entity_poly.entity_id
_entity_poly.type
_entity_poly.pdbx_seq_one_letter_code
_entity_poly.pdbx_strand_id
1 'polypeptide(L)'
;MTTMSVVEMDPLIESLYYWSDIIGVLLMGMIGGTMARQRGYDIVGFFFIAMFSSLGGGMIRDVLINRGTVAAMSQPEYLYLAFTGAIIARFVYFKGKTWDYVQSHGDAVVSALWASTGALKAIAYGLPLIPCIMMGVFTATGGSMIRDIAMGREPAVFGDNTPTVIPAVACALVVLGADSAGYLAWGIILGPIVSFVMTMLGIWAGWRVPARQEWAPVNDTAAYVMVMARKAESKGRAVGRRLEPTKLRSWRHNQMEKALQRRIEREVRAGKRRAEAALDANEFLDSFNEEVAEMSEMIEPATAETETSDFGVDLSGDSYETPSADEPSPRELLDRILADDQLTDELVERLMRRYEKRDD
;
A
#
# COMPACT_ATOMS: atom_id res chain seq x y z
N MET A 1 -12.28 13.59 -42.01
CA MET A 1 -11.51 13.68 -40.76
C MET A 1 -10.06 13.47 -41.12
N THR A 2 -9.37 14.59 -41.35
CA THR A 2 -7.96 14.62 -41.76
C THR A 2 -7.14 14.20 -40.55
N THR A 3 -6.39 13.12 -40.67
CA THR A 3 -5.40 12.69 -39.68
C THR A 3 -4.35 13.80 -39.56
N MET A 4 -4.39 14.58 -38.49
CA MET A 4 -3.27 15.43 -38.11
C MET A 4 -2.07 14.52 -37.86
N SER A 5 -1.12 14.49 -38.79
CA SER A 5 0.21 13.97 -38.51
C SER A 5 0.82 14.75 -37.36
N VAL A 6 1.49 14.04 -36.45
CA VAL A 6 2.08 14.49 -35.17
C VAL A 6 3.23 15.53 -35.36
N VAL A 7 3.21 16.36 -36.40
CA VAL A 7 4.36 17.17 -36.84
C VAL A 7 4.06 18.66 -37.07
N GLU A 8 2.82 19.14 -36.97
CA GLU A 8 2.56 20.60 -36.96
C GLU A 8 1.43 20.94 -35.98
N MET A 9 1.64 20.67 -34.69
CA MET A 9 0.85 21.35 -33.67
C MET A 9 1.35 22.79 -33.58
N ASP A 10 0.43 23.74 -33.37
CA ASP A 10 0.78 25.14 -33.16
C ASP A 10 1.82 25.23 -32.01
N PRO A 11 2.95 25.94 -32.17
CA PRO A 11 3.95 26.11 -31.11
C PRO A 11 3.36 26.57 -29.77
N LEU A 12 2.26 27.33 -29.80
CA LEU A 12 1.52 27.73 -28.61
C LEU A 12 0.90 26.52 -27.90
N ILE A 13 0.27 25.62 -28.65
CA ILE A 13 -0.39 24.42 -28.12
C ILE A 13 0.64 23.48 -27.51
N GLU A 14 1.77 23.27 -28.17
CA GLU A 14 2.88 22.46 -27.66
C GLU A 14 3.43 23.04 -26.35
N SER A 15 3.64 24.36 -26.31
CA SER A 15 4.11 25.05 -25.10
C SER A 15 3.11 24.92 -23.95
N LEU A 16 1.82 25.15 -24.22
CA LEU A 16 0.75 25.01 -23.22
C LEU A 16 0.68 23.57 -22.69
N TYR A 17 0.76 22.56 -23.57
CA TYR A 17 0.81 21.16 -23.18
C TYR A 17 2.01 20.89 -22.27
N TYR A 18 3.22 21.24 -22.73
CA TYR A 18 4.46 20.95 -22.03
C TYR A 18 4.47 21.53 -20.63
N TRP A 19 4.25 22.85 -20.49
CA TRP A 19 4.27 23.53 -19.19
C TRP A 19 3.17 23.03 -18.26
N SER A 20 1.97 22.74 -18.78
CA SER A 20 0.88 22.17 -17.99
C SER A 20 1.25 20.79 -17.42
N ASP A 21 1.89 19.92 -18.22
CA ASP A 21 2.29 18.58 -17.79
C ASP A 21 3.40 18.66 -16.73
N ILE A 22 4.50 19.38 -17.00
CA ILE A 22 5.69 19.37 -16.14
C ILE A 22 5.50 20.13 -14.81
N ILE A 23 4.71 21.20 -14.78
CA ILE A 23 4.36 21.91 -13.54
C ILE A 23 3.52 20.97 -12.65
N GLY A 24 2.58 20.24 -13.26
CA GLY A 24 1.80 19.23 -12.56
C GLY A 24 2.66 18.15 -11.91
N VAL A 25 3.67 17.65 -12.64
CA VAL A 25 4.59 16.63 -12.13
C VAL A 25 5.34 17.11 -10.89
N LEU A 26 5.88 18.32 -10.92
CA LEU A 26 6.58 18.91 -9.77
C LEU A 26 5.65 19.05 -8.55
N LEU A 27 4.47 19.64 -8.75
CA LEU A 27 3.49 19.87 -7.69
C LEU A 27 2.96 18.57 -7.09
N MET A 28 2.69 17.55 -7.93
CA MET A 28 2.27 16.24 -7.43
C MET A 28 3.39 15.45 -6.77
N GLY A 29 4.65 15.65 -7.18
CA GLY A 29 5.79 15.10 -6.45
C GLY A 29 5.84 15.65 -5.03
N MET A 30 5.56 16.95 -4.88
CA MET A 30 5.46 17.58 -3.57
C MET A 30 4.25 17.05 -2.77
N ILE A 31 3.06 17.05 -3.34
CA ILE A 31 1.84 16.61 -2.65
C ILE A 31 1.94 15.13 -2.26
N GLY A 32 2.32 14.25 -3.19
CA GLY A 32 2.53 12.82 -2.93
C GLY A 32 3.59 12.58 -1.86
N GLY A 33 4.72 13.30 -1.91
CA GLY A 33 5.75 13.23 -0.87
C GLY A 33 5.23 13.68 0.50
N THR A 34 4.44 14.75 0.58
CA THR A 34 3.85 15.18 1.86
C THR A 34 2.91 14.13 2.44
N MET A 35 2.10 13.47 1.61
CA MET A 35 1.22 12.38 2.04
C MET A 35 2.01 11.16 2.50
N ALA A 36 3.10 10.82 1.80
CA ALA A 36 4.00 9.74 2.19
C ALA A 36 4.64 9.98 3.57
N ARG A 37 5.07 11.23 3.82
CA ARG A 37 5.58 11.63 5.14
C ARG A 37 4.52 11.53 6.23
N GLN A 38 3.30 11.98 5.95
CA GLN A 38 2.18 11.89 6.91
C GLN A 38 1.86 10.44 7.29
N ARG A 39 2.07 9.49 6.36
CA ARG A 39 1.94 8.05 6.60
C ARG A 39 3.17 7.38 7.22
N GLY A 40 4.25 8.12 7.47
CA GLY A 40 5.45 7.58 8.13
C GLY A 40 6.25 6.60 7.27
N TYR A 41 6.15 6.65 5.94
CA TYR A 41 6.96 5.79 5.08
C TYR A 41 8.45 6.12 5.17
N ASP A 42 9.28 5.09 4.94
CA ASP A 42 10.73 5.21 4.83
C ASP A 42 11.13 6.00 3.56
N ILE A 43 12.43 6.22 3.37
CA ILE A 43 12.89 7.04 2.25
C ILE A 43 12.54 6.42 0.89
N VAL A 44 12.55 5.09 0.79
CA VAL A 44 12.24 4.37 -0.44
C VAL A 44 10.75 4.53 -0.74
N GLY A 45 9.87 4.17 0.19
CA GLY A 45 8.43 4.34 0.06
C GLY A 45 8.04 5.80 -0.20
N PHE A 46 8.72 6.76 0.43
CA PHE A 46 8.50 8.18 0.21
C PHE A 46 8.68 8.60 -1.26
N PHE A 47 9.80 8.21 -1.89
CA PHE A 47 10.03 8.54 -3.30
C PHE A 47 9.07 7.81 -4.23
N PHE A 48 8.75 6.54 -3.97
CA PHE A 48 7.79 5.80 -4.80
C PHE A 48 6.39 6.41 -4.77
N ILE A 49 5.88 6.78 -3.59
CA ILE A 49 4.57 7.44 -3.47
C ILE A 49 4.55 8.79 -4.18
N ALA A 50 5.63 9.58 -4.08
CA ALA A 50 5.76 10.83 -4.82
C ALA A 50 5.78 10.61 -6.34
N MET A 51 6.52 9.59 -6.83
CA MET A 51 6.57 9.25 -8.25
C MET A 51 5.23 8.72 -8.78
N PHE A 52 4.55 7.85 -8.03
CA PHE A 52 3.22 7.37 -8.42
C PHE A 52 2.21 8.52 -8.52
N SER A 53 2.24 9.45 -7.57
CA SER A 53 1.37 10.64 -7.60
C SER A 53 1.65 11.54 -8.81
N SER A 54 2.92 11.70 -9.20
CA SER A 54 3.33 12.68 -10.21
C SER A 54 3.37 12.15 -11.64
N LEU A 55 3.66 10.86 -11.82
CA LEU A 55 3.85 10.25 -13.14
C LEU A 55 2.73 9.26 -13.49
N GLY A 56 2.07 8.66 -12.50
CA GLY A 56 1.17 7.53 -12.70
C GLY A 56 0.03 7.80 -13.70
N GLY A 57 -0.59 8.98 -13.64
CA GLY A 57 -1.67 9.36 -14.56
C GLY A 57 -1.19 9.46 -16.02
N GLY A 58 -0.07 10.15 -16.25
CA GLY A 58 0.55 10.26 -17.58
C GLY A 58 1.06 8.93 -18.12
N MET A 59 1.57 8.04 -17.24
CA MET A 59 1.97 6.68 -17.62
C MET A 59 0.77 5.84 -18.05
N ILE A 60 -0.34 5.87 -17.30
CA ILE A 60 -1.59 5.19 -17.68
C ILE A 60 -2.05 5.70 -19.05
N ARG A 61 -2.14 7.02 -19.24
CA ARG A 61 -2.52 7.66 -20.52
C ARG A 61 -1.67 7.15 -21.67
N ASP A 62 -0.35 7.22 -21.53
CA ASP A 62 0.58 6.91 -22.62
C ASP A 62 0.57 5.42 -22.97
N VAL A 63 0.46 4.54 -21.97
CA VAL A 63 0.32 3.09 -22.17
C VAL A 63 -0.99 2.75 -22.87
N LEU A 64 -2.10 3.38 -22.48
CA LEU A 64 -3.42 3.13 -23.09
C LEU A 64 -3.51 3.65 -24.53
N ILE A 65 -2.90 4.80 -24.82
CA ILE A 65 -2.79 5.33 -26.19
C ILE A 65 -1.91 4.39 -27.04
N ASN A 66 -0.88 3.79 -26.43
CA ASN A 66 0.01 2.82 -27.07
C ASN A 66 0.66 3.34 -28.37
N ARG A 67 1.12 4.60 -28.34
CA ARG A 67 1.81 5.26 -29.47
C ARG A 67 3.10 5.91 -29.01
N GLY A 68 4.21 5.17 -29.16
CA GLY A 68 5.54 5.64 -28.77
C GLY A 68 5.92 5.28 -27.34
N THR A 69 7.04 5.81 -26.88
CA THR A 69 7.53 5.62 -25.52
C THR A 69 6.79 6.52 -24.54
N VAL A 70 6.49 6.00 -23.35
CA VAL A 70 5.88 6.75 -22.26
C VAL A 70 6.72 8.02 -21.98
N ALA A 71 6.08 9.18 -21.86
CA ALA A 71 6.76 10.47 -21.72
C ALA A 71 7.77 10.48 -20.55
N ALA A 72 7.39 9.88 -19.42
CA ALA A 72 8.26 9.75 -18.25
C ALA A 72 9.57 8.95 -18.52
N MET A 73 9.60 8.13 -19.56
CA MET A 73 10.77 7.33 -19.96
C MET A 73 11.56 7.97 -21.11
N SER A 74 10.90 8.78 -21.95
CA SER A 74 11.53 9.43 -23.09
C SER A 74 12.09 10.81 -22.79
N GLN A 75 11.52 11.50 -21.81
CA GLN A 75 11.85 12.86 -21.41
C GLN A 75 12.33 12.89 -19.95
N PRO A 76 13.65 13.00 -19.71
CA PRO A 76 14.21 12.89 -18.36
C PRO A 76 13.73 13.98 -17.39
N GLU A 77 13.26 15.12 -17.90
CA GLU A 77 12.70 16.21 -17.10
C GLU A 77 11.53 15.79 -16.22
N TYR A 78 10.70 14.83 -16.66
CA TYR A 78 9.57 14.32 -15.87
C TYR A 78 10.07 13.64 -14.60
N LEU A 79 11.09 12.79 -14.72
CA LEU A 79 11.70 12.13 -13.58
C LEU A 79 12.41 13.15 -12.69
N TYR A 80 13.20 14.07 -13.27
CA TYR A 80 13.90 15.09 -12.48
C TYR A 80 12.93 15.95 -11.66
N LEU A 81 11.80 16.37 -12.23
CA LEU A 81 10.80 17.17 -11.53
C LEU A 81 10.03 16.37 -10.48
N ALA A 82 9.69 15.10 -10.76
CA ALA A 82 9.07 14.22 -9.76
C ALA A 82 9.98 14.04 -8.54
N PHE A 83 11.27 13.74 -8.76
CA PHE A 83 12.27 13.62 -7.70
C PHE A 83 12.49 14.96 -6.97
N THR A 84 12.56 16.07 -7.71
CA THR A 84 12.71 17.40 -7.11
C THR A 84 11.52 17.73 -6.22
N GLY A 85 10.29 17.46 -6.66
CA GLY A 85 9.09 17.65 -5.85
C GLY A 85 9.12 16.80 -4.57
N ALA A 86 9.53 15.54 -4.69
CA ALA A 86 9.73 14.67 -3.53
C ALA A 86 10.80 15.23 -2.56
N ILE A 87 11.95 15.68 -3.06
CA ILE A 87 13.02 16.30 -2.27
C ILE A 87 12.49 17.55 -1.54
N ILE A 88 11.77 18.43 -2.23
CA ILE A 88 11.15 19.60 -1.61
C ILE A 88 10.20 19.16 -0.49
N ALA A 89 9.33 18.18 -0.75
CA ALA A 89 8.45 17.62 0.27
C ALA A 89 9.21 16.96 1.42
N ARG A 90 10.45 16.48 1.23
CA ARG A 90 11.27 15.84 2.27
C ARG A 90 12.01 16.82 3.17
N PHE A 91 12.32 18.02 2.69
CA PHE A 91 13.04 19.04 3.46
C PHE A 91 12.16 20.18 3.94
N VAL A 92 11.07 20.49 3.24
CA VAL A 92 10.13 21.53 3.65
C VAL A 92 9.05 20.94 4.54
N TYR A 93 8.80 21.58 5.68
CA TYR A 93 7.82 21.12 6.67
C TYR A 93 6.45 21.72 6.39
N PHE A 94 5.69 21.05 5.54
CA PHE A 94 4.33 21.42 5.20
C PHE A 94 3.35 20.93 6.29
N LYS A 95 2.87 21.84 7.13
CA LYS A 95 1.91 21.55 8.20
C LYS A 95 0.89 22.68 8.42
N GLY A 96 -0.26 22.30 8.95
CA GLY A 96 -1.31 23.20 9.41
C GLY A 96 -2.40 23.46 8.37
N LYS A 97 -3.49 24.09 8.81
CA LYS A 97 -4.69 24.33 7.99
C LYS A 97 -4.39 25.05 6.67
N THR A 98 -3.43 25.97 6.66
CA THR A 98 -3.01 26.68 5.45
C THR A 98 -2.46 25.72 4.40
N TRP A 99 -1.67 24.72 4.81
CA TRP A 99 -1.17 23.71 3.89
C TRP A 99 -2.29 22.82 3.36
N ASP A 100 -3.25 22.42 4.19
CA ASP A 100 -4.39 21.60 3.74
C ASP A 100 -5.18 22.32 2.64
N TYR A 101 -5.40 23.64 2.79
CA TYR A 101 -5.97 24.46 1.71
C TYR A 101 -5.08 24.48 0.48
N VAL A 102 -3.79 24.80 0.61
CA VAL A 102 -2.86 24.85 -0.54
C VAL A 102 -2.77 23.51 -1.27
N GLN A 103 -2.74 22.39 -0.53
CA GLN A 103 -2.73 21.04 -1.07
C GLN A 103 -4.00 20.76 -1.87
N SER A 104 -5.18 21.05 -1.31
CA SER A 104 -6.46 20.83 -1.98
C SER A 104 -6.62 21.69 -3.25
N HIS A 105 -6.21 22.96 -3.21
CA HIS A 105 -6.29 23.84 -4.39
C HIS A 105 -5.23 23.45 -5.43
N GLY A 106 -4.02 23.10 -4.99
CA GLY A 106 -2.95 22.62 -5.85
C GLY A 106 -3.36 21.34 -6.58
N ASP A 107 -3.96 20.39 -5.88
CA ASP A 107 -4.49 19.15 -6.47
C ASP A 107 -5.55 19.43 -7.53
N ALA A 108 -6.49 20.34 -7.25
CA ALA A 108 -7.49 20.75 -8.22
C ALA A 108 -6.91 21.43 -9.48
N VAL A 109 -5.88 22.29 -9.33
CA VAL A 109 -5.19 22.91 -10.46
C VAL A 109 -4.51 21.85 -11.32
N VAL A 110 -3.75 20.95 -10.72
CA VAL A 110 -3.02 19.91 -11.46
C VAL A 110 -4.00 18.96 -12.15
N SER A 111 -5.05 18.52 -11.45
CA SER A 111 -6.11 17.68 -12.01
C SER A 111 -6.76 18.36 -13.22
N ALA A 112 -7.08 19.65 -13.14
CA ALA A 112 -7.67 20.41 -14.23
C ALA A 112 -6.75 20.52 -15.46
N LEU A 113 -5.46 20.81 -15.25
CA LEU A 113 -4.45 20.87 -16.30
C LEU A 113 -4.28 19.51 -16.99
N TRP A 114 -4.14 18.44 -16.20
CA TRP A 114 -3.97 17.09 -16.72
C TRP A 114 -5.20 16.51 -17.40
N ALA A 115 -6.41 16.92 -16.99
CA ALA A 115 -7.62 16.60 -17.73
C ALA A 115 -7.56 17.16 -19.16
N SER A 116 -7.04 18.38 -19.32
CA SER A 116 -6.85 19.01 -20.62
C SER A 116 -5.72 18.36 -21.42
N THR A 117 -4.54 18.16 -20.83
CA THR A 117 -3.40 17.55 -21.56
C THR A 117 -3.69 16.10 -21.96
N GLY A 118 -4.42 15.35 -21.14
CA GLY A 118 -4.90 14.01 -21.46
C GLY A 118 -5.84 13.98 -22.67
N ALA A 119 -6.85 14.86 -22.67
CA ALA A 119 -7.78 14.99 -23.80
C ALA A 119 -7.06 15.45 -25.08
N LEU A 120 -6.19 16.46 -24.98
CA LEU A 120 -5.40 16.98 -26.09
C LEU A 120 -4.52 15.91 -26.73
N LYS A 121 -3.80 15.12 -25.92
CA LYS A 121 -2.94 14.06 -26.44
C LYS A 121 -3.76 12.99 -27.17
N ALA A 122 -4.93 12.63 -26.64
CA ALA A 122 -5.83 11.69 -27.30
C ALA A 122 -6.35 12.22 -28.65
N ILE A 123 -6.73 13.50 -28.72
CA ILE A 123 -7.12 14.19 -29.96
C ILE A 123 -5.97 14.16 -30.97
N ALA A 124 -4.74 14.48 -30.54
CA ALA A 124 -3.57 14.49 -31.40
C ALA A 124 -3.25 13.11 -32.01
N TYR A 125 -3.59 12.01 -31.33
CA TYR A 125 -3.47 10.66 -31.87
C TYR A 125 -4.73 10.17 -32.62
N GLY A 126 -5.73 11.04 -32.82
CA GLY A 126 -6.93 10.73 -33.60
C GLY A 126 -7.87 9.75 -32.91
N LEU A 127 -7.88 9.69 -31.58
CA LEU A 127 -8.81 8.85 -30.83
C LEU A 127 -10.26 9.38 -30.97
N PRO A 128 -11.27 8.51 -30.88
CA PRO A 128 -12.67 8.94 -30.92
C PRO A 128 -13.07 9.66 -29.63
N LEU A 129 -14.24 10.32 -29.67
CA LEU A 129 -14.73 11.23 -28.62
C LEU A 129 -14.69 10.61 -27.21
N ILE A 130 -15.22 9.40 -27.02
CA ILE A 130 -15.32 8.77 -25.69
C ILE A 130 -13.92 8.49 -25.11
N PRO A 131 -13.00 7.82 -25.84
CA PRO A 131 -11.62 7.69 -25.38
C PRO A 131 -10.90 8.99 -25.07
N CYS A 132 -11.15 10.08 -25.80
CA CYS A 132 -10.54 11.38 -25.47
C CYS A 132 -10.98 11.90 -24.09
N ILE A 133 -12.27 11.76 -23.76
CA ILE A 133 -12.78 12.08 -22.43
C ILE A 133 -12.12 11.18 -21.38
N MET A 134 -12.06 9.87 -21.65
CA MET A 134 -11.44 8.91 -20.74
C MET A 134 -9.96 9.22 -20.48
N MET A 135 -9.19 9.59 -21.51
CA MET A 135 -7.79 9.97 -21.35
C MET A 135 -7.62 11.22 -20.49
N GLY A 136 -8.51 12.21 -20.64
CA GLY A 136 -8.53 13.36 -19.74
C GLY A 136 -8.74 12.93 -18.28
N VAL A 137 -9.77 12.13 -18.01
CA VAL A 137 -10.08 11.64 -16.66
C VAL A 137 -8.92 10.82 -16.08
N PHE A 138 -8.40 9.82 -16.82
CA PHE A 138 -7.32 8.98 -16.32
C PHE A 138 -6.02 9.74 -16.10
N THR A 139 -5.71 10.74 -16.90
CA THR A 139 -4.52 11.58 -16.66
C THR A 139 -4.70 12.40 -15.38
N ALA A 140 -5.90 12.96 -15.18
CA ALA A 140 -6.22 13.80 -14.04
C ALA A 140 -6.29 13.04 -12.70
N THR A 141 -6.79 11.80 -12.69
CA THR A 141 -7.04 11.04 -11.46
C THR A 141 -6.15 9.81 -11.28
N GLY A 142 -5.53 9.30 -12.35
CA GLY A 142 -4.80 8.03 -12.32
C GLY A 142 -3.61 8.05 -11.36
N GLY A 143 -2.88 9.18 -11.29
CA GLY A 143 -1.76 9.33 -10.36
C GLY A 143 -2.20 9.26 -8.89
N SER A 144 -3.26 10.00 -8.53
CA SER A 144 -3.85 9.93 -7.19
C SER A 144 -4.41 8.55 -6.87
N MET A 145 -5.04 7.87 -7.84
CA MET A 145 -5.57 6.52 -7.65
C MET A 145 -4.46 5.50 -7.36
N ILE A 146 -3.39 5.48 -8.15
CA ILE A 146 -2.24 4.58 -7.90
C ILE A 146 -1.63 4.88 -6.54
N ARG A 147 -1.41 6.17 -6.23
CA ARG A 147 -0.87 6.62 -4.95
C ARG A 147 -1.73 6.11 -3.79
N ASP A 148 -3.04 6.31 -3.88
CA ASP A 148 -4.00 5.93 -2.83
C ASP A 148 -4.04 4.40 -2.63
N ILE A 149 -4.07 3.62 -3.72
CA ILE A 149 -3.99 2.15 -3.66
C ILE A 149 -2.67 1.70 -3.03
N ALA A 150 -1.54 2.28 -3.43
CA ALA A 150 -0.22 1.97 -2.87
C ALA A 150 -0.11 2.32 -1.38
N MET A 151 -0.93 3.26 -0.90
CA MET A 151 -1.04 3.63 0.51
C MET A 151 -2.06 2.78 1.29
N GLY A 152 -2.69 1.78 0.67
CA GLY A 152 -3.72 0.96 1.28
C GLY A 152 -4.96 1.76 1.67
N ARG A 153 -5.32 2.80 0.91
CA ARG A 153 -6.58 3.54 1.11
C ARG A 153 -7.48 3.37 -0.10
N GLU A 154 -8.78 3.47 0.11
CA GLU A 154 -9.72 3.66 -0.99
C GLU A 154 -9.37 4.95 -1.75
N PRO A 155 -9.19 4.91 -3.09
CA PRO A 155 -9.02 6.11 -3.89
C PRO A 155 -10.12 7.13 -3.65
N ALA A 156 -9.75 8.40 -3.50
CA ALA A 156 -10.72 9.48 -3.26
C ALA A 156 -11.79 9.58 -4.37
N VAL A 157 -11.46 9.12 -5.59
CA VAL A 157 -12.38 9.01 -6.73
C VAL A 157 -13.58 8.08 -6.46
N PHE A 158 -13.41 7.07 -5.60
CA PHE A 158 -14.43 6.06 -5.29
C PHE A 158 -15.18 6.37 -3.97
N GLY A 159 -14.45 6.74 -2.92
CA GLY A 159 -15.00 6.75 -1.55
C GLY A 159 -15.44 8.10 -1.00
N ASP A 160 -14.93 9.23 -1.50
CA ASP A 160 -15.14 10.53 -0.85
C ASP A 160 -16.44 11.24 -1.28
N ASN A 161 -17.16 10.68 -2.26
CA ASN A 161 -18.34 11.28 -2.91
C ASN A 161 -18.08 12.69 -3.47
N THR A 162 -16.85 13.20 -3.49
CA THR A 162 -16.57 14.49 -4.10
C THR A 162 -16.60 14.35 -5.62
N PRO A 163 -17.21 15.31 -6.35
CA PRO A 163 -17.31 15.21 -7.80
C PRO A 163 -15.95 15.57 -8.43
N THR A 164 -14.93 14.73 -8.30
CA THR A 164 -13.60 14.95 -8.90
C THR A 164 -13.58 14.60 -10.39
N VAL A 165 -14.34 13.57 -10.77
CA VAL A 165 -14.46 13.11 -12.17
C VAL A 165 -15.28 14.08 -13.02
N ILE A 166 -16.34 14.69 -12.47
CA ILE A 166 -17.26 15.56 -13.22
C ILE A 166 -16.52 16.80 -13.80
N PRO A 167 -15.70 17.54 -13.05
CA PRO A 167 -14.86 18.61 -13.56
C PRO A 167 -13.87 18.15 -14.63
N ALA A 168 -13.24 16.98 -14.46
CA ALA A 168 -12.31 16.43 -15.46
C ALA A 168 -13.03 16.10 -16.78
N VAL A 169 -14.25 15.54 -16.71
CA VAL A 169 -15.11 15.32 -17.88
C VAL A 169 -15.50 16.65 -18.52
N ALA A 170 -15.91 17.65 -17.73
CA ALA A 170 -16.25 18.98 -18.23
C ALA A 170 -15.05 19.64 -18.94
N CYS A 171 -13.84 19.51 -18.39
CA CYS A 171 -12.59 19.93 -19.03
C CYS A 171 -12.44 19.33 -20.42
N ALA A 172 -12.50 17.99 -20.50
CA ALA A 172 -12.30 17.27 -21.75
C ALA A 172 -13.37 17.63 -22.79
N LEU A 173 -14.62 17.82 -22.37
CA LEU A 173 -15.71 18.27 -23.26
C LEU A 173 -15.47 19.69 -23.80
N VAL A 174 -14.95 20.61 -22.99
CA VAL A 174 -14.59 21.96 -23.45
C VAL A 174 -13.46 21.90 -24.47
N VAL A 175 -12.42 21.09 -24.22
CA VAL A 175 -11.31 20.88 -25.16
C VAL A 175 -11.80 20.28 -26.48
N LEU A 176 -12.61 19.22 -26.43
CA LEU A 176 -13.18 18.57 -27.61
C LEU A 176 -14.12 19.49 -28.40
N GLY A 177 -14.94 20.28 -27.70
CA GLY A 177 -15.82 21.26 -28.33
C GLY A 177 -15.01 22.35 -29.06
N ALA A 178 -13.96 22.86 -28.41
CA ALA A 178 -13.06 23.84 -29.01
C ALA A 178 -12.30 23.29 -30.22
N ASP A 179 -11.82 22.03 -30.15
CA ASP A 179 -11.21 21.33 -31.29
C ASP A 179 -12.17 21.26 -32.48
N SER A 180 -13.41 20.82 -32.25
CA SER A 180 -14.43 20.71 -33.30
C SER A 180 -14.80 22.05 -33.96
N ALA A 181 -14.57 23.16 -33.26
CA ALA A 181 -14.80 24.53 -33.75
C ALA A 181 -13.54 25.18 -34.35
N GLY A 182 -12.39 24.51 -34.34
CA GLY A 182 -11.12 25.03 -34.84
C GLY A 182 -10.41 26.00 -33.87
N TYR A 183 -10.78 26.02 -32.59
CA TYR A 183 -10.25 26.91 -31.55
C TYR A 183 -9.52 26.14 -30.43
N LEU A 184 -8.78 25.08 -30.78
CA LEU A 184 -8.15 24.16 -29.82
C LEU A 184 -7.28 24.86 -28.75
N ALA A 185 -6.51 25.90 -29.13
CA ALA A 185 -5.71 26.68 -28.19
C ALA A 185 -6.56 27.31 -27.06
N TRP A 186 -7.75 27.81 -27.39
CA TRP A 186 -8.70 28.31 -26.38
C TRP A 186 -9.29 27.19 -25.55
N GLY A 187 -9.55 26.03 -26.14
CA GLY A 187 -10.00 24.84 -25.40
C GLY A 187 -9.04 24.43 -24.29
N ILE A 188 -7.73 24.41 -24.58
CA ILE A 188 -6.68 24.02 -23.63
C ILE A 188 -6.55 25.02 -22.48
N ILE A 189 -6.92 26.28 -22.69
CA ILE A 189 -6.91 27.32 -21.64
C ILE A 189 -8.22 27.29 -20.84
N LEU A 190 -9.37 27.28 -21.53
CA LEU A 190 -10.68 27.38 -20.91
C LEU A 190 -11.09 26.09 -20.20
N GLY A 191 -10.71 24.92 -20.72
CA GLY A 191 -11.03 23.62 -20.12
C GLY A 191 -10.55 23.51 -18.68
N PRO A 192 -9.26 23.71 -18.39
CA PRO A 192 -8.73 23.70 -17.04
C PRO A 192 -9.38 24.77 -16.14
N ILE A 193 -9.67 25.97 -16.66
CA ILE A 193 -10.34 27.02 -15.88
C ILE A 193 -11.73 26.56 -15.44
N VAL A 194 -12.53 26.01 -16.36
CA VAL A 194 -13.87 25.48 -16.05
C VAL A 194 -13.77 24.34 -15.03
N SER A 195 -12.86 23.41 -15.24
CA SER A 195 -12.65 22.28 -14.31
C SER A 195 -12.22 22.74 -12.92
N PHE A 196 -11.27 23.66 -12.83
CA PHE A 196 -10.80 24.21 -11.56
C PHE A 196 -11.94 24.92 -10.82
N VAL A 197 -12.68 25.79 -11.50
CA VAL A 197 -13.83 26.50 -10.91
C VAL A 197 -14.90 25.52 -10.42
N MET A 198 -15.24 24.50 -11.23
CA MET A 198 -16.20 23.47 -10.82
C MET A 198 -15.70 22.68 -9.61
N THR A 199 -14.41 22.36 -9.56
CA THR A 199 -13.80 21.64 -8.43
C THR A 199 -13.85 22.49 -7.16
N MET A 200 -13.50 23.78 -7.25
CA MET A 200 -13.57 24.70 -6.11
C MET A 200 -15.00 24.90 -5.61
N LEU A 201 -15.96 25.08 -6.52
CA LEU A 201 -17.37 25.17 -6.16
C LEU A 201 -17.86 23.89 -5.50
N GLY A 202 -17.44 22.72 -6.00
CA GLY A 202 -17.76 21.43 -5.39
C GLY A 202 -17.21 21.30 -3.97
N ILE A 203 -15.96 21.70 -3.75
CA ILE A 203 -15.30 21.67 -2.44
C ILE A 203 -15.95 22.66 -1.46
N TRP A 204 -16.17 23.91 -1.89
CA TRP A 204 -16.72 24.96 -1.01
C TRP A 204 -18.22 24.79 -0.73
N ALA A 205 -19.00 24.29 -1.70
CA ALA A 205 -20.41 23.99 -1.50
C ALA A 205 -20.65 22.65 -0.80
N GLY A 206 -19.59 21.85 -0.55
CA GLY A 206 -19.70 20.52 0.03
C GLY A 206 -20.50 19.55 -0.85
N TRP A 207 -20.42 19.68 -2.18
CA TRP A 207 -21.15 18.84 -3.10
C TRP A 207 -20.69 17.38 -2.94
N ARG A 208 -21.66 16.49 -2.67
CA ARG A 208 -21.47 15.05 -2.68
C ARG A 208 -22.32 14.39 -3.76
N VAL A 209 -21.72 13.49 -4.53
CA VAL A 209 -22.42 12.59 -5.44
C VAL A 209 -23.13 11.53 -4.58
N PRO A 210 -24.43 11.28 -4.79
CA PRO A 210 -25.16 10.34 -3.96
C PRO A 210 -24.73 8.89 -4.23
N ALA A 211 -24.16 8.22 -3.24
CA ALA A 211 -23.93 6.78 -3.24
C ALA A 211 -25.18 6.05 -2.73
N ARG A 212 -25.94 5.39 -3.62
CA ARG A 212 -27.10 4.58 -3.23
C ARG A 212 -26.67 3.15 -2.88
N GLN A 213 -26.10 2.97 -1.69
CA GLN A 213 -25.66 1.66 -1.18
C GLN A 213 -26.80 0.64 -1.05
N GLU A 214 -28.06 1.12 -0.95
CA GLU A 214 -29.26 0.28 -0.89
C GLU A 214 -29.47 -0.60 -2.14
N TRP A 215 -28.86 -0.26 -3.27
CA TRP A 215 -29.02 -0.99 -4.53
C TRP A 215 -28.09 -2.19 -4.68
N ALA A 216 -27.06 -2.28 -3.85
CA ALA A 216 -26.12 -3.39 -3.78
C ALA A 216 -25.46 -3.40 -2.39
N PRO A 217 -26.15 -3.91 -1.35
CA PRO A 217 -25.61 -3.93 0.00
C PRO A 217 -24.38 -4.84 0.06
N VAL A 218 -23.21 -4.24 0.28
CA VAL A 218 -22.00 -4.97 0.65
C VAL A 218 -22.18 -5.36 2.11
N ASN A 219 -22.00 -6.65 2.42
CA ASN A 219 -22.23 -7.15 3.77
C ASN A 219 -21.00 -6.86 4.65
N ASP A 220 -20.72 -5.58 4.88
CA ASP A 220 -19.57 -5.09 5.68
C ASP A 220 -19.57 -5.70 7.09
N THR A 221 -20.74 -6.11 7.58
CA THR A 221 -20.95 -6.85 8.82
C THR A 221 -20.06 -8.09 8.91
N ALA A 222 -19.94 -8.89 7.84
CA ALA A 222 -19.17 -10.14 7.87
C ALA A 222 -17.66 -9.86 7.94
N ALA A 223 -17.18 -8.90 7.17
CA ALA A 223 -15.77 -8.46 7.20
C ALA A 223 -15.40 -7.86 8.56
N TYR A 224 -16.26 -6.98 9.10
CA TYR A 224 -16.04 -6.35 10.40
C TYR A 224 -16.09 -7.36 11.56
N VAL A 225 -17.02 -8.32 11.50
CA VAL A 225 -17.11 -9.43 12.46
C VAL A 225 -15.85 -10.31 12.38
N MET A 226 -15.32 -10.60 11.19
CA MET A 226 -14.09 -11.39 11.04
C MET A 226 -12.87 -10.67 11.64
N VAL A 227 -12.73 -9.36 11.40
CA VAL A 227 -11.65 -8.54 11.98
C VAL A 227 -11.76 -8.49 13.50
N MET A 228 -12.98 -8.29 14.02
CA MET A 228 -13.24 -8.32 15.46
C MET A 228 -12.98 -9.69 16.08
N ALA A 229 -13.32 -10.78 15.37
CA ALA A 229 -13.05 -12.15 15.79
C ALA A 229 -11.54 -12.42 15.88
N ARG A 230 -10.75 -12.05 14.86
CA ARG A 230 -9.28 -12.18 14.89
C ARG A 230 -8.65 -11.36 16.02
N LYS A 231 -9.14 -10.15 16.27
CA LYS A 231 -8.66 -9.27 17.36
C LYS A 231 -9.05 -9.80 18.74
N ALA A 232 -10.23 -10.41 18.87
CA ALA A 232 -10.66 -11.09 20.08
C ALA A 232 -9.85 -12.36 20.33
N GLU A 233 -9.52 -13.12 19.28
CA GLU A 233 -8.69 -14.32 19.36
C GLU A 233 -7.27 -14.00 19.82
N SER A 234 -6.63 -12.97 19.25
CA SER A 234 -5.26 -12.58 19.66
C SER A 234 -5.20 -12.11 21.11
N LYS A 235 -6.20 -11.31 21.55
CA LYS A 235 -6.37 -10.95 22.98
C LYS A 235 -6.66 -12.17 23.85
N GLY A 236 -7.49 -13.09 23.38
CA GLY A 236 -7.80 -14.36 24.05
C GLY A 236 -6.54 -15.20 24.28
N ARG A 237 -5.67 -15.33 23.26
CA ARG A 237 -4.37 -16.02 23.38
C ARG A 237 -3.43 -15.33 24.36
N ALA A 238 -3.40 -13.99 24.39
CA ALA A 238 -2.60 -13.22 25.34
C ALA A 238 -3.10 -13.36 26.79
N VAL A 239 -4.42 -13.32 27.01
CA VAL A 239 -5.04 -13.54 28.32
C VAL A 239 -4.87 -15.00 28.77
N GLY A 240 -5.00 -15.96 27.85
CA GLY A 240 -4.75 -17.38 28.10
C GLY A 240 -3.28 -17.70 28.40
N ARG A 241 -2.32 -16.82 28.08
CA ARG A 241 -0.93 -16.89 28.60
C ARG A 241 -0.84 -16.39 30.05
N ARG A 242 -1.66 -15.41 30.44
CA ARG A 242 -1.67 -14.85 31.81
C ARG A 242 -2.45 -15.70 32.81
N LEU A 243 -3.47 -16.41 32.35
CA LEU A 243 -4.31 -17.29 33.18
C LEU A 243 -3.78 -18.73 33.28
N GLU A 244 -2.62 -19.03 32.67
CA GLU A 244 -2.03 -20.37 32.77
C GLU A 244 -1.69 -20.69 34.23
N PRO A 245 -2.16 -21.83 34.78
CA PRO A 245 -1.89 -22.19 36.17
C PRO A 245 -0.38 -22.27 36.42
N THR A 246 0.11 -21.59 37.46
CA THR A 246 1.55 -21.56 37.79
C THR A 246 2.16 -22.96 37.91
N LYS A 247 1.38 -23.93 38.41
CA LYS A 247 1.76 -25.35 38.51
C LYS A 247 2.07 -25.99 37.15
N LEU A 248 1.29 -25.66 36.11
CA LEU A 248 1.46 -26.21 34.78
C LEU A 248 2.72 -25.65 34.11
N ARG A 249 2.93 -24.33 34.25
CA ARG A 249 4.16 -23.65 33.78
C ARG A 249 5.42 -24.23 34.44
N SER A 250 5.41 -24.42 35.76
CA SER A 250 6.53 -25.04 36.46
C SER A 250 6.74 -26.49 36.05
N TRP A 251 5.67 -27.24 35.76
CA TRP A 251 5.78 -28.63 35.31
C TRP A 251 6.46 -28.73 33.95
N ARG A 252 6.03 -27.92 32.96
CA ARG A 252 6.66 -27.88 31.63
C ARG A 252 8.15 -27.54 31.71
N HIS A 253 8.50 -26.55 32.52
CA HIS A 253 9.88 -26.16 32.76
C HIS A 253 10.71 -27.30 33.35
N ASN A 254 10.18 -27.98 34.38
CA ASN A 254 10.85 -29.12 35.00
C ASN A 254 11.04 -30.30 34.03
N GLN A 255 10.12 -30.53 33.07
CA GLN A 255 10.28 -31.60 32.07
C GLN A 255 11.38 -31.28 31.07
N MET A 256 11.43 -30.04 30.59
CA MET A 256 12.52 -29.57 29.74
C MET A 256 13.87 -29.67 30.46
N GLU A 257 13.94 -29.24 31.72
CA GLU A 257 15.15 -29.33 32.54
C GLU A 257 15.62 -30.77 32.72
N LYS A 258 14.71 -31.71 32.99
CA LYS A 258 15.02 -33.15 33.07
C LYS A 258 15.56 -33.69 31.75
N ALA A 259 14.96 -33.32 30.62
CA ALA A 259 15.42 -33.75 29.30
C ALA A 259 16.85 -33.25 29.01
N LEU A 260 17.15 -32.00 29.38
CA LEU A 260 18.50 -31.44 29.31
C LEU A 260 19.49 -32.20 30.20
N GLN A 261 19.11 -32.50 31.45
CA GLN A 261 19.94 -33.29 32.36
C GLN A 261 20.23 -34.70 31.81
N ARG A 262 19.21 -35.38 31.28
CA ARG A 262 19.36 -36.70 30.63
C ARG A 262 20.33 -36.63 29.45
N ARG A 263 20.33 -35.54 28.70
CA ARG A 263 21.29 -35.32 27.62
C ARG A 263 22.71 -35.10 28.13
N ILE A 264 22.90 -34.24 29.13
CA ILE A 264 24.22 -34.03 29.76
C ILE A 264 24.79 -35.39 30.20
N GLU A 265 23.98 -36.24 30.80
CA GLU A 265 24.38 -37.60 31.15
C GLU A 265 24.73 -38.48 29.94
N ARG A 266 23.97 -38.40 28.84
CA ARG A 266 24.28 -39.10 27.59
C ARG A 266 25.63 -38.66 27.01
N GLU A 267 25.90 -37.35 26.99
CA GLU A 267 27.17 -36.81 26.49
C GLU A 267 28.35 -37.18 27.38
N VAL A 268 28.15 -37.20 28.70
CA VAL A 268 29.15 -37.71 29.65
C VAL A 268 29.43 -39.20 29.42
N ARG A 269 28.40 -40.02 29.18
CA ARG A 269 28.57 -41.44 28.82
C ARG A 269 29.28 -41.63 27.48
N ALA A 270 29.11 -40.69 26.55
CA ALA A 270 29.81 -40.67 25.25
C ALA A 270 31.27 -40.20 25.36
N GLY A 271 31.74 -39.80 26.55
CA GLY A 271 33.14 -39.49 26.83
C GLY A 271 33.47 -38.00 27.00
N LYS A 272 32.49 -37.09 26.91
CA LYS A 272 32.71 -35.66 27.22
C LYS A 272 32.91 -35.46 28.73
N ARG A 273 33.68 -34.44 29.11
CA ARG A 273 33.76 -34.04 30.53
C ARG A 273 32.43 -33.43 30.95
N ARG A 274 31.95 -33.77 32.15
CA ARG A 274 30.66 -33.27 32.66
C ARG A 274 30.55 -31.74 32.68
N ALA A 275 31.66 -31.06 32.98
CA ALA A 275 31.69 -29.60 32.96
C ALA A 275 31.51 -29.01 31.55
N GLU A 276 32.03 -29.69 30.53
CA GLU A 276 31.94 -29.28 29.13
C GLU A 276 30.53 -29.53 28.58
N ALA A 277 29.99 -30.73 28.80
CA ALA A 277 28.61 -31.06 28.40
C ALA A 277 27.55 -30.17 29.07
N ALA A 278 27.79 -29.74 30.32
CA ALA A 278 26.90 -28.80 31.01
C ALA A 278 27.03 -27.36 30.48
N LEU A 279 28.22 -26.96 30.02
CA LEU A 279 28.46 -25.65 29.44
C LEU A 279 27.78 -25.54 28.08
N ASP A 280 27.96 -26.54 27.19
CA ASP A 280 27.28 -26.62 25.90
C ASP A 280 25.75 -26.56 26.04
N ALA A 281 25.21 -27.26 27.04
CA ALA A 281 23.77 -27.28 27.29
C ALA A 281 23.25 -25.92 27.79
N ASN A 282 24.00 -25.23 28.66
CA ASN A 282 23.62 -23.92 29.15
C ASN A 282 23.75 -22.84 28.07
N GLU A 283 24.82 -22.87 27.27
CA GLU A 283 25.04 -21.95 26.16
C GLU A 283 23.89 -22.02 25.14
N PHE A 284 23.46 -23.24 24.80
CA PHE A 284 22.27 -23.43 23.98
C PHE A 284 20.99 -22.85 24.61
N LEU A 285 20.80 -23.02 25.92
CA LEU A 285 19.59 -22.54 26.58
C LEU A 285 19.54 -21.02 26.65
N ASP A 286 20.67 -20.39 26.94
CA ASP A 286 20.77 -18.94 27.01
C ASP A 286 20.53 -18.34 25.62
N SER A 287 21.16 -18.87 24.56
CA SER A 287 20.94 -18.41 23.20
C SER A 287 19.51 -18.65 22.72
N PHE A 288 18.94 -19.82 23.00
CA PHE A 288 17.55 -20.14 22.66
C PHE A 288 16.56 -19.22 23.39
N ASN A 289 16.78 -18.92 24.66
CA ASN A 289 15.91 -18.03 25.43
C ASN A 289 15.98 -16.58 24.94
N GLU A 290 17.18 -16.10 24.59
CA GLU A 290 17.39 -14.77 24.02
C GLU A 290 16.68 -14.66 22.67
N GLU A 291 16.81 -15.65 21.79
CA GLU A 291 16.13 -15.68 20.49
C GLU A 291 14.59 -15.76 20.65
N VAL A 292 14.08 -16.58 21.56
CA VAL A 292 12.64 -16.63 21.83
C VAL A 292 12.14 -15.30 22.39
N ALA A 293 12.94 -14.60 23.19
CA ALA A 293 12.60 -13.25 23.66
C ALA A 293 12.53 -12.26 22.49
N GLU A 294 13.54 -12.24 21.60
CA GLU A 294 13.55 -11.42 20.38
C GLU A 294 12.36 -11.74 19.47
N MET A 295 12.08 -13.02 19.23
CA MET A 295 10.90 -13.44 18.48
C MET A 295 9.60 -13.02 19.17
N SER A 296 9.55 -13.06 20.50
CA SER A 296 8.36 -12.63 21.24
C SER A 296 8.14 -11.12 21.14
N GLU A 297 9.21 -10.32 21.09
CA GLU A 297 9.16 -8.88 20.87
C GLU A 297 8.77 -8.55 19.41
N MET A 298 9.16 -9.38 18.44
CA MET A 298 8.64 -9.31 17.07
C MET A 298 7.15 -9.72 16.96
N ILE A 299 6.61 -10.44 17.95
CA ILE A 299 5.24 -10.99 17.97
C ILE A 299 4.29 -10.18 18.91
N GLU A 300 4.79 -9.39 19.86
CA GLU A 300 4.00 -8.28 20.43
C GLU A 300 3.59 -7.35 19.28
N PRO A 301 2.35 -6.82 19.27
CA PRO A 301 1.71 -6.47 18.02
C PRO A 301 2.52 -5.38 17.33
N ALA A 302 3.26 -5.80 16.30
CA ALA A 302 3.07 -5.21 14.99
C ALA A 302 1.56 -4.96 14.88
N THR A 303 1.16 -3.72 15.14
CA THR A 303 -0.11 -3.19 14.69
C THR A 303 -0.06 -3.27 13.18
N ALA A 304 -0.33 -4.49 12.71
CA ALA A 304 -0.57 -4.84 11.35
C ALA A 304 -1.93 -4.22 11.02
N GLU A 305 -1.89 -2.99 10.56
CA GLU A 305 -2.72 -2.57 9.43
C GLU A 305 -2.34 -3.48 8.24
N THR A 306 -2.73 -4.76 8.31
CA THR A 306 -2.88 -5.59 7.14
C THR A 306 -4.37 -5.55 6.84
N GLU A 307 -4.82 -4.40 6.34
CA GLU A 307 -6.02 -4.37 5.53
C GLU A 307 -5.68 -5.17 4.28
N THR A 308 -6.29 -6.36 4.21
CA THR A 308 -6.26 -7.21 3.05
C THR A 308 -6.83 -6.40 1.88
N SER A 309 -5.94 -5.98 0.98
CA SER A 309 -6.30 -5.59 -0.37
C SER A 309 -7.09 -6.74 -0.99
N ASP A 310 -8.33 -6.45 -1.35
CA ASP A 310 -9.18 -7.31 -2.14
C ASP A 310 -8.51 -7.56 -3.51
N PHE A 311 -7.85 -8.71 -3.62
CA PHE A 311 -7.47 -9.28 -4.91
C PHE A 311 -7.55 -10.81 -4.79
N GLY A 312 -8.72 -11.34 -5.14
CA GLY A 312 -8.88 -12.72 -5.63
C GLY A 312 -8.55 -13.85 -4.65
N VAL A 313 -9.01 -13.76 -3.40
CA VAL A 313 -8.97 -14.90 -2.47
C VAL A 313 -10.31 -15.64 -2.55
N ASP A 314 -10.26 -16.95 -2.76
CA ASP A 314 -11.42 -17.84 -2.77
C ASP A 314 -12.27 -17.65 -1.48
N LEU A 315 -13.48 -17.10 -1.68
CA LEU A 315 -14.41 -16.71 -0.61
C LEU A 315 -15.29 -17.87 -0.10
N SER A 316 -14.99 -19.11 -0.50
CA SER A 316 -15.68 -20.29 0.03
C SER A 316 -15.26 -20.66 1.45
N GLY A 317 -14.15 -20.12 1.96
CA GLY A 317 -13.68 -20.42 3.33
C GLY A 317 -13.08 -21.81 3.49
N ASP A 318 -12.82 -22.53 2.39
CA ASP A 318 -12.28 -23.89 2.41
C ASP A 318 -10.72 -23.92 2.37
N SER A 319 -10.04 -22.77 2.25
CA SER A 319 -8.58 -22.73 2.02
C SER A 319 -7.71 -22.66 3.27
N TYR A 320 -8.30 -22.63 4.45
CA TYR A 320 -7.63 -23.05 5.66
C TYR A 320 -8.56 -24.09 6.28
N GLU A 321 -8.13 -25.34 6.33
CA GLU A 321 -8.69 -26.29 7.26
C GLU A 321 -8.69 -25.58 8.62
N THR A 322 -9.85 -25.07 9.06
CA THR A 322 -10.06 -24.85 10.48
C THR A 322 -9.69 -26.18 11.12
N PRO A 323 -8.71 -26.23 12.03
CA PRO A 323 -8.42 -27.45 12.75
C PRO A 323 -9.76 -27.97 13.22
N SER A 324 -10.13 -29.17 12.77
CA SER A 324 -11.41 -29.75 13.15
C SER A 324 -11.55 -29.64 14.66
N ALA A 325 -12.75 -29.50 15.21
CA ALA A 325 -12.93 -29.41 16.66
C ALA A 325 -12.32 -30.62 17.43
N ASP A 326 -11.90 -31.66 16.69
CA ASP A 326 -11.24 -32.87 17.14
C ASP A 326 -9.70 -32.83 17.04
N GLU A 327 -9.08 -31.80 16.45
CA GLU A 327 -7.62 -31.66 16.43
C GLU A 327 -7.09 -31.05 17.73
N PRO A 328 -6.17 -31.74 18.43
CA PRO A 328 -5.59 -31.22 19.66
C PRO A 328 -4.85 -29.91 19.38
N SER A 329 -5.11 -28.90 20.21
CA SER A 329 -4.46 -27.61 20.10
C SER A 329 -2.93 -27.75 20.18
N PRO A 330 -2.14 -26.84 19.60
CA PRO A 330 -0.68 -26.89 19.69
C PRO A 330 -0.14 -26.98 21.13
N ARG A 331 -0.89 -26.47 22.12
CA ARG A 331 -0.57 -26.57 23.55
C ARG A 331 -0.82 -27.98 24.10
N GLU A 332 -1.92 -28.62 23.72
CA GLU A 332 -2.23 -29.99 24.12
C GLU A 332 -1.27 -30.99 23.47
N LEU A 333 -0.86 -30.74 22.23
CA LEU A 333 0.21 -31.49 21.56
C LEU A 333 1.53 -31.32 22.31
N LEU A 334 1.89 -30.09 22.68
CA LEU A 334 3.08 -29.84 23.49
C LEU A 334 3.00 -30.55 24.86
N ASP A 335 1.85 -30.52 25.53
CA ASP A 335 1.67 -31.20 26.81
C ASP A 335 1.78 -32.73 26.69
N ARG A 336 1.26 -33.30 25.61
CA ARG A 336 1.44 -34.72 25.31
C ARG A 336 2.90 -35.07 25.03
N ILE A 337 3.62 -34.23 24.30
CA ILE A 337 5.05 -34.41 24.05
C ILE A 337 5.84 -34.33 25.36
N LEU A 338 5.60 -33.32 26.20
CA LEU A 338 6.30 -33.11 27.47
C LEU A 338 5.94 -34.14 28.55
N ALA A 339 4.85 -34.88 28.38
CA ALA A 339 4.46 -35.97 29.26
C ALA A 339 5.23 -37.26 28.98
N ASP A 340 5.82 -37.40 27.78
CA ASP A 340 6.60 -38.56 27.36
C ASP A 340 8.09 -38.19 27.29
N ASP A 341 8.90 -38.91 28.06
CA ASP A 341 10.34 -38.67 28.15
C ASP A 341 11.06 -38.87 26.80
N GLN A 342 10.63 -39.83 25.98
CA GLN A 342 11.25 -40.09 24.68
C GLN A 342 10.92 -38.98 23.67
N LEU A 343 9.67 -38.55 23.63
CA LEU A 343 9.23 -37.45 22.75
C LEU A 343 9.83 -36.11 23.16
N THR A 344 9.98 -35.87 24.46
CA THR A 344 10.66 -34.67 24.98
C THR A 344 12.13 -34.66 24.57
N ASP A 345 12.81 -35.80 24.70
CA ASP A 345 14.21 -35.94 24.29
C ASP A 345 14.38 -35.75 22.77
N GLU A 346 13.45 -36.27 21.95
CA GLU A 346 13.45 -36.07 20.49
C GLU A 346 13.19 -34.61 20.10
N LEU A 347 12.28 -33.93 20.80
CA LEU A 347 11.99 -32.51 20.59
C LEU A 347 13.25 -31.67 20.82
N VAL A 348 13.93 -31.89 21.95
CA VAL A 348 15.19 -31.18 22.28
C VAL A 348 16.27 -31.45 21.23
N GLU A 349 16.40 -32.70 20.77
CA GLU A 349 17.37 -33.07 19.73
C GLU A 349 17.05 -32.38 18.39
N ARG A 350 15.78 -32.30 18.00
CA ARG A 350 15.38 -31.58 16.77
C ARG A 350 15.64 -30.08 16.87
N LEU A 351 15.43 -29.47 18.03
CA LEU A 351 15.73 -28.06 18.26
C LEU A 351 17.23 -27.78 18.15
N MET A 352 18.06 -28.63 18.77
CA MET A 352 19.53 -28.56 18.66
C MET A 352 20.02 -28.73 17.23
N ARG A 353 19.55 -29.76 16.50
CA ARG A 353 19.95 -29.96 15.09
C ARG A 353 19.56 -28.78 14.20
N ARG A 354 18.48 -28.07 14.53
CA ARG A 354 18.08 -26.85 13.81
C ARG A 354 19.02 -25.69 14.15
N TYR A 355 19.50 -25.61 15.39
CA TYR A 355 20.48 -24.63 15.85
C TYR A 355 21.84 -24.87 15.17
N GLU A 356 22.39 -26.09 15.25
CA GLU A 356 23.69 -26.45 14.66
C GLU A 356 23.73 -26.23 13.13
N LYS A 357 22.63 -26.50 12.41
CA LYS A 357 22.53 -26.28 10.95
C LYS A 357 22.48 -24.81 10.52
N ARG A 358 22.38 -23.87 11.46
CA ARG A 358 22.22 -22.45 11.17
C ARG A 358 23.51 -21.66 11.40
N ASP A 359 24.46 -22.24 12.13
CA ASP A 359 25.82 -21.72 12.32
C ASP A 359 26.81 -22.18 11.23
N ASP A 360 26.40 -23.14 10.38
CA ASP A 360 27.04 -23.53 9.10
C ASP A 360 26.41 -22.78 7.90
#